data_AF-G7NQR9-F1
#
_entry.id   AF-G7NQR9-F1
#
_cell.length_a   1.000
_cell.length_b   1.000
_cell.length_c   1.000
_cell.angle_alpha   90.00
_cell.angle_beta   90.00
_cell.angle_gamma   90.00
#
_symmetry.space_group_name_H-M   'P 1'
#
loop_
_entity.id
_entity.type
_entity.pdbx_description
1 polymer ?
#
loop_
_entity_poly.entity_id
_entity_poly.type
_entity_poly.pdbx_seq_one_letter_code
_entity_poly.pdbx_strand_id
1 'polypeptide(L)'
;PVTQLRRRVAHFSDANFVLGSYKTEQCPKPPRLCRQGYACPHYHNSRDRRRNPRRFQYRSTPCPSVKHGDEWGEPARCDGGDGCQYCHSRTEQQFHPEIYKSTKCNDMRQTGYCPRGPFCAFAHIE
;
A
#
# COMPACT_ATOMS: atom_id res chain seq x y z
N PRO A 1 23.93 -16.37 -3.41
CA PRO A 1 24.56 -15.83 -2.18
C PRO A 1 23.52 -15.32 -1.16
N VAL A 2 23.43 -15.99 -0.01
CA VAL A 2 22.45 -15.75 1.07
C VAL A 2 22.45 -14.28 1.57
N THR A 3 23.56 -13.57 1.42
CA THR A 3 23.75 -12.15 1.72
C THR A 3 22.91 -11.20 0.86
N GLN A 4 22.65 -11.53 -0.41
CA GLN A 4 21.86 -10.71 -1.33
C GLN A 4 20.34 -10.80 -1.03
N LEU A 5 19.88 -11.96 -0.54
CA LEU A 5 18.50 -12.17 -0.09
C LEU A 5 18.23 -11.41 1.21
N ARG A 6 19.17 -11.43 2.16
CA ARG A 6 19.08 -10.66 3.43
C ARG A 6 19.02 -9.14 3.19
N ARG A 7 19.80 -8.60 2.24
CA ARG A 7 19.73 -7.18 1.86
C ARG A 7 18.36 -6.77 1.28
N ARG A 8 17.73 -7.65 0.47
CA ARG A 8 16.38 -7.38 -0.06
C ARG A 8 15.31 -7.37 1.03
N VAL A 9 15.37 -8.32 1.98
CA VAL A 9 14.43 -8.35 3.11
C VAL A 9 14.55 -7.10 3.99
N ALA A 10 15.79 -6.65 4.29
CA ALA A 10 16.03 -5.44 5.07
C ALA A 10 15.48 -4.17 4.38
N HIS A 11 15.58 -4.07 3.05
CA HIS A 11 15.06 -2.94 2.29
C HIS A 11 13.52 -2.84 2.30
N PHE A 12 12.82 -3.98 2.31
CA PHE A 12 11.35 -4.02 2.41
C PHE A 12 10.82 -3.72 3.81
N SER A 13 11.66 -3.86 4.84
CA SER A 13 11.34 -3.50 6.23
C SER A 13 11.55 -2.02 6.54
N ASP A 14 12.20 -1.27 5.66
CA ASP A 14 12.41 0.18 5.83
C ASP A 14 11.10 0.94 5.54
N ALA A 15 10.59 1.63 6.58
CA ALA A 15 9.40 2.46 6.48
C ALA A 15 9.50 3.53 5.36
N ASN A 16 10.71 4.06 5.11
CA ASN A 16 10.93 5.01 4.02
C ASN A 16 10.74 4.39 2.65
N PHE A 17 11.19 3.14 2.48
CA PHE A 17 10.97 2.40 1.23
C PHE A 17 9.48 2.11 1.04
N VAL A 18 8.80 1.62 2.07
CA VAL A 18 7.37 1.28 2.02
C VAL A 18 6.55 2.53 1.67
N LEU A 19 6.77 3.65 2.36
CA LEU A 19 6.10 4.92 2.05
C LEU A 19 6.45 5.44 0.65
N GLY A 20 7.67 5.25 0.16
CA GLY A 20 8.09 5.74 -1.15
C GLY A 20 7.57 4.91 -2.33
N SER A 21 7.49 3.59 -2.19
CA SER A 21 7.48 2.67 -3.34
C SER A 21 6.44 1.55 -3.27
N TYR A 22 5.77 1.35 -2.13
CA TYR A 22 4.78 0.27 -2.01
C TYR A 22 3.59 0.51 -2.96
N LYS A 23 3.37 -0.46 -3.85
CA LYS A 23 2.32 -0.53 -4.87
C LYS A 23 2.29 0.66 -5.84
N THR A 24 3.43 1.30 -6.06
CA THR A 24 3.56 2.41 -7.03
C THR A 24 3.88 1.95 -8.45
N GLU A 25 4.33 0.71 -8.61
CA GLU A 25 4.72 0.14 -9.90
C GLU A 25 3.98 -1.18 -10.15
N GLN A 26 3.74 -1.50 -11.43
CA GLN A 26 3.07 -2.73 -11.83
C GLN A 26 3.97 -3.93 -11.55
N CYS A 27 3.38 -5.03 -11.09
CA CYS A 27 4.14 -6.25 -10.83
C CYS A 27 4.75 -6.79 -12.13
N PRO A 28 6.08 -6.97 -12.21
CA PRO A 28 6.73 -7.51 -13.40
C PRO A 28 6.59 -9.03 -13.51
N LYS A 29 6.17 -9.70 -12.43
CA LYS A 29 6.00 -11.15 -12.41
C LYS A 29 4.69 -11.53 -13.10
N PRO A 30 4.66 -12.61 -13.89
CA PRO A 30 3.42 -13.13 -14.43
C PRO A 30 2.48 -13.58 -13.29
N PRO A 31 1.15 -13.52 -13.47
CA PRO A 31 0.17 -13.81 -12.41
C PRO A 31 0.37 -15.15 -11.71
N ARG A 32 0.83 -16.18 -12.43
CA ARG A 32 1.09 -17.52 -11.86
C ARG A 32 2.28 -17.58 -10.89
N LEU A 33 3.19 -16.61 -10.96
CA LEU A 33 4.42 -16.55 -10.16
C LEU A 33 4.36 -15.52 -9.03
N CYS A 34 3.26 -14.76 -8.91
CA CYS A 34 3.03 -13.83 -7.83
C CYS A 34 1.75 -14.25 -7.10
N ARG A 35 1.84 -14.48 -5.78
CA ARG A 35 0.65 -14.82 -4.97
C ARG A 35 -0.36 -13.67 -4.82
N GLN A 36 -0.06 -12.51 -5.42
CA GLN A 36 -0.85 -11.27 -5.37
C GLN A 36 -1.15 -10.82 -3.92
N GLY A 37 -1.72 -9.64 -3.75
CA GLY A 37 -2.08 -9.13 -2.42
C GLY A 37 -0.96 -8.39 -1.68
N TYR A 38 -1.01 -8.44 -0.34
CA TYR A 38 -0.22 -7.56 0.54
C TYR A 38 1.28 -7.90 0.59
N ALA A 39 1.66 -9.14 0.26
CA ALA A 39 3.06 -9.57 0.29
C ALA A 39 3.86 -9.08 -0.94
N CYS A 40 3.17 -8.61 -1.99
CA CYS A 40 3.81 -8.08 -3.17
C CYS A 40 3.88 -6.55 -3.10
N PRO A 41 5.08 -5.95 -3.21
CA PRO A 41 5.25 -4.50 -3.16
C PRO A 41 4.80 -3.79 -4.45
N HIS A 42 4.31 -4.52 -5.44
CA HIS A 42 3.84 -3.98 -6.71
C HIS A 42 2.32 -4.13 -6.84
N TYR A 43 1.70 -3.28 -7.65
CA TYR A 43 0.27 -3.36 -7.91
C TYR A 43 -0.05 -4.37 -9.03
N HIS A 44 -1.24 -4.94 -9.00
CA HIS A 44 -1.71 -5.92 -10.00
C HIS A 44 -2.92 -5.46 -10.80
N ASN A 45 -3.62 -4.42 -10.33
CA ASN A 45 -4.77 -3.82 -11.00
C ASN A 45 -4.94 -2.36 -10.54
N SER A 46 -5.90 -1.66 -11.14
CA SER A 46 -6.25 -0.26 -10.84
C SER A 46 -6.57 -0.04 -9.34
N ARG A 47 -7.35 -0.94 -8.73
CA ARG A 47 -7.74 -0.84 -7.31
C ARG A 47 -6.61 -1.12 -6.33
N ASP A 48 -5.57 -1.83 -6.77
CA ASP A 48 -4.36 -2.13 -5.98
C ASP A 48 -3.28 -1.04 -6.11
N ARG A 49 -3.35 -0.22 -7.17
CA ARG A 49 -2.38 0.83 -7.46
C ARG A 49 -2.40 1.94 -6.40
N ARG A 50 -1.21 2.43 -6.09
CA ARG A 50 -0.96 3.62 -5.28
C ARG A 50 -0.17 4.63 -6.08
N ARG A 51 -0.67 5.85 -6.23
CA ARG A 51 0.13 6.96 -6.79
C ARG A 51 1.30 7.25 -5.87
N ASN A 52 2.47 7.50 -6.47
CA ASN A 52 3.66 7.84 -5.70
C ASN A 52 3.45 9.21 -5.02
N PRO A 53 3.44 9.30 -3.68
CA PRO A 53 3.15 10.55 -2.96
C PRO A 53 4.21 11.65 -3.19
N ARG A 54 5.40 11.30 -3.68
CA ARG A 54 6.44 12.27 -4.08
C ARG A 54 6.17 12.91 -5.44
N ARG A 55 5.35 12.27 -6.28
CA ARG A 55 4.98 12.75 -7.62
C ARG A 55 3.58 13.35 -7.66
N PHE A 56 2.67 12.80 -6.86
CA PHE A 56 1.27 13.20 -6.80
C PHE A 56 0.94 13.56 -5.36
N GLN A 57 0.61 14.83 -5.12
CA GLN A 57 0.11 15.27 -3.83
C GLN A 57 -1.40 15.04 -3.80
N TYR A 58 -1.85 14.26 -2.82
CA TYR A 58 -3.25 13.98 -2.54
C TYR A 58 -3.44 13.88 -1.03
N ARG A 59 -4.65 14.10 -0.54
CA ARG A 59 -5.04 14.01 0.87
C ARG A 59 -5.35 12.57 1.25
N SER A 60 -5.26 12.25 2.54
CA SER A 60 -5.64 10.95 3.11
C SER A 60 -7.14 10.61 2.98
N THR A 61 -7.97 11.61 2.69
CA THR A 61 -9.43 11.49 2.49
C THR A 61 -9.75 10.73 1.19
N PRO A 62 -10.66 9.74 1.19
CA PRO A 62 -11.11 9.05 -0.02
C PRO A 62 -11.82 9.97 -1.01
N CYS A 63 -11.63 9.73 -2.31
CA CYS A 63 -12.37 10.42 -3.35
C CYS A 63 -13.83 9.98 -3.35
N PRO A 64 -14.80 10.91 -3.30
CA PRO A 64 -16.23 10.58 -3.27
C PRO A 64 -16.73 9.92 -4.56
N SER A 65 -16.04 10.12 -5.69
CA SER A 65 -16.37 9.46 -6.97
C SER A 65 -15.89 8.00 -7.03
N VAL A 66 -14.97 7.61 -6.15
CA VAL A 66 -14.36 6.27 -6.16
C VAL A 66 -14.77 5.44 -4.95
N LYS A 67 -15.04 6.06 -3.80
CA LYS A 67 -15.49 5.38 -2.59
C LYS A 67 -16.90 5.81 -2.20
N HIS A 68 -17.82 4.84 -2.11
CA HIS A 68 -19.19 5.05 -1.64
C HIS A 68 -19.42 4.22 -0.38
N GLY A 69 -19.70 4.88 0.74
CA GLY A 69 -19.71 4.23 2.05
C GLY A 69 -18.38 3.54 2.34
N ASP A 70 -18.41 2.23 2.53
CA ASP A 70 -17.22 1.41 2.80
C ASP A 70 -16.65 0.70 1.57
N GLU A 71 -17.31 0.82 0.42
CA GLU A 71 -16.93 0.15 -0.81
C GLU A 71 -16.00 1.00 -1.68
N TRP A 72 -14.92 0.39 -2.14
CA TRP A 72 -13.99 0.98 -3.11
C TRP A 72 -14.34 0.52 -4.52
N GLY A 73 -14.66 1.47 -5.40
CA GLY A 73 -14.92 1.28 -6.82
C GLY A 73 -13.67 1.37 -7.69
N GLU A 74 -13.89 1.54 -9.01
CA GLU A 74 -12.80 1.75 -9.97
C GLU A 74 -12.27 3.18 -9.91
N PRO A 75 -10.93 3.39 -9.83
CA PRO A 75 -10.33 4.72 -9.93
C PRO A 75 -10.73 5.51 -11.19
N ALA A 76 -11.02 4.79 -12.28
CA ALA A 76 -11.45 5.38 -13.55
C ALA A 76 -12.80 6.11 -13.49
N ARG A 77 -13.57 5.98 -12.39
CA ARG A 77 -14.80 6.74 -12.16
C ARG A 77 -14.54 8.21 -11.80
N CYS A 78 -13.31 8.56 -11.45
CA CYS A 78 -12.94 9.94 -11.18
C CYS A 78 -12.32 10.58 -12.42
N ASP A 79 -12.97 11.62 -12.94
CA ASP A 79 -12.49 12.39 -14.09
C ASP A 79 -11.17 13.12 -13.82
N GLY A 80 -10.83 13.35 -12.54
CA GLY A 80 -9.56 13.96 -12.12
C GLY A 80 -8.35 13.05 -12.31
N GLY A 81 -8.55 11.74 -12.58
CA GLY A 81 -7.48 10.78 -12.84
C GLY A 81 -6.36 10.84 -11.80
N ASP A 82 -5.11 10.77 -12.25
CA ASP A 82 -3.94 10.87 -11.35
C ASP A 82 -3.81 12.26 -10.68
N GLY A 83 -4.42 13.31 -11.24
CA GLY A 83 -4.42 14.69 -10.70
C GLY A 83 -5.41 14.92 -9.55
N CYS A 84 -6.30 13.96 -9.27
CA CYS A 84 -7.26 14.05 -8.17
C CYS A 84 -6.55 14.21 -6.81
N GLN A 85 -7.02 15.15 -5.99
CA GLN A 85 -6.43 15.47 -4.69
C GLN A 85 -6.85 14.52 -3.55
N TYR A 86 -7.52 13.41 -3.85
CA TYR A 86 -8.08 12.47 -2.88
C TYR A 86 -7.68 11.04 -3.21
N CYS A 87 -7.67 10.14 -2.22
CA CYS A 87 -7.32 8.73 -2.41
C CYS A 87 -8.30 7.99 -3.33
N HIS A 88 -7.79 7.19 -4.26
CA HIS A 88 -8.53 6.34 -5.20
C HIS A 88 -8.47 4.85 -4.86
N SER A 89 -7.67 4.45 -3.87
CA SER A 89 -7.66 3.08 -3.38
C SER A 89 -7.48 2.99 -1.88
N ARG A 90 -7.88 1.85 -1.32
CA ARG A 90 -7.58 1.50 0.06
C ARG A 90 -6.06 1.57 0.33
N THR A 91 -5.26 1.15 -0.64
CA THR A 91 -3.79 1.20 -0.57
C THR A 91 -3.28 2.64 -0.46
N GLU A 92 -3.80 3.57 -1.26
CA GLU A 92 -3.43 4.98 -1.18
C GLU A 92 -3.72 5.57 0.19
N GLN A 93 -4.88 5.25 0.76
CA GLN A 93 -5.27 5.73 2.08
C GLN A 93 -4.42 5.11 3.19
N GLN A 94 -4.30 3.78 3.24
CA GLN A 94 -3.59 3.08 4.33
C GLN A 94 -2.10 3.38 4.36
N PHE A 95 -1.50 3.65 3.20
CA PHE A 95 -0.08 3.99 3.06
C PHE A 95 0.12 5.49 2.78
N HIS A 96 -0.88 6.33 3.05
CA HIS A 96 -0.70 7.77 3.04
C HIS A 96 0.27 8.17 4.17
N PRO A 97 1.19 9.12 3.97
CA PRO A 97 2.17 9.53 5.00
C PRO A 97 1.56 9.87 6.36
N GLU A 98 0.38 10.48 6.38
CA GLU A 98 -0.34 10.84 7.63
C GLU A 98 -1.08 9.67 8.29
N ILE A 99 -1.32 8.56 7.57
CA ILE A 99 -2.14 7.43 8.03
C ILE A 99 -1.28 6.21 8.34
N TYR A 100 -0.20 6.00 7.59
CA TYR A 100 0.67 4.86 7.74
C TYR A 100 1.21 4.77 9.17
N LYS A 101 1.00 3.62 9.82
CA LYS A 101 1.43 3.32 11.19
C LYS A 101 0.84 4.22 12.28
N SER A 102 -0.20 5.02 11.99
CA SER A 102 -0.83 5.89 13.00
C SER A 102 -1.64 5.13 14.05
N THR A 103 -2.04 3.89 13.75
CA THR A 103 -2.86 3.05 14.62
C THR A 103 -2.21 1.69 14.85
N LYS A 104 -2.37 1.14 16.07
CA LYS A 104 -1.75 -0.13 16.48
C LYS A 104 -2.39 -1.32 15.74
N CYS A 105 -1.59 -2.28 15.34
CA CYS A 105 -2.05 -3.49 14.67
C CYS A 105 -2.72 -4.45 15.66
N ASN A 106 -4.00 -4.75 15.43
CA ASN A 106 -4.74 -5.69 16.27
C ASN A 106 -4.19 -7.13 16.19
N ASP A 107 -3.84 -7.61 15.00
CA ASP A 107 -3.28 -8.96 14.83
C ASP A 107 -2.01 -9.14 15.68
N MET A 108 -1.10 -8.16 15.60
CA MET A 108 0.13 -8.17 16.39
C MET A 108 -0.17 -8.10 17.90
N ARG A 109 -1.10 -7.22 18.32
CA ARG A 109 -1.47 -7.09 19.74
C ARG A 109 -2.09 -8.35 20.34
N GLN A 110 -2.87 -9.10 19.56
CA GLN A 110 -3.62 -10.25 20.07
C GLN A 110 -2.84 -11.56 19.96
N THR A 111 -2.06 -11.71 18.89
CA THR A 111 -1.44 -13.00 18.54
C THR A 111 0.09 -12.99 18.58
N GLY A 112 0.71 -11.81 18.73
CA GLY A 112 2.16 -11.64 18.57
C GLY A 112 2.64 -11.84 17.13
N TYR A 113 1.73 -11.96 16.16
CA TYR A 113 2.05 -12.19 14.76
C TYR A 113 1.13 -11.36 13.85
N CYS A 114 1.67 -10.83 12.77
CA CYS A 114 0.87 -10.20 11.73
C CYS A 114 1.19 -10.81 10.37
N PRO A 115 0.21 -11.41 9.66
CA PRO A 115 0.46 -12.06 8.38
C PRO A 115 0.90 -11.07 7.30
N ARG A 116 0.59 -9.77 7.47
CA ARG A 116 1.03 -8.71 6.55
C ARG A 116 2.51 -8.33 6.71
N GLY A 117 3.13 -8.76 7.82
CA GLY A 117 4.55 -8.54 8.10
C GLY A 117 5.00 -7.10 7.85
N PRO A 118 6.06 -6.86 7.06
CA PRO A 118 6.60 -5.52 6.82
C PRO A 118 5.62 -4.60 6.07
N PHE A 119 4.71 -5.17 5.29
CA PHE A 119 3.69 -4.44 4.55
C PHE A 119 2.38 -4.25 5.33
N CYS A 120 2.39 -4.46 6.65
CA CYS A 120 1.27 -4.03 7.47
C CYS A 120 1.22 -2.50 7.51
N ALA A 121 0.07 -1.89 7.21
CA ALA A 121 -0.12 -0.44 7.33
C ALA A 121 -0.26 0.03 8.79
N PHE A 122 -0.47 -0.90 9.73
CA PHE A 122 -0.65 -0.63 11.17
C PHE A 122 0.66 -0.82 11.94
N ALA A 123 0.83 -0.10 13.05
CA ALA A 123 2.03 -0.16 13.88
C ALA A 123 2.14 -1.53 14.57
N HIS A 124 3.31 -2.17 14.44
CA HIS A 124 3.70 -3.31 15.27
C HIS A 124 4.49 -2.73 16.45
N ILE A 125 4.20 -3.19 17.66
CA ILE A 125 5.03 -2.88 18.82
C ILE A 125 6.22 -3.84 18.71
N GLU A 126 7.44 -3.32 18.72
CA GLU A 126 8.63 -4.14 18.99
C GLU A 126 8.75 -4.43 20.48
#